data_AF-A0AAE9F363-F1
#
_entry.id   AF-A0AAE9F363-F1
#
_cell.length_a   1.000
_cell.length_b   1.000
_cell.length_c   1.000
_cell.angle_alpha   90.00
_cell.angle_beta   90.00
_cell.angle_gamma   90.00
#
_symmetry.space_group_name_H-M   'P 1'
#
loop_
_entity.id
_entity.type
_entity.pdbx_description
1 polymer ?
#
loop_
_entity_poly.entity_id
_entity_poly.type
_entity_poly.pdbx_seq_one_letter_code
_entity_poly.pdbx_strand_id
1 'polypeptide(L)'
;MSSLHIYEMATYFSTSGFIATVVLNSILIFLTVFHLRQIHKTYKTLIVTFATLCLIFSFIEMMVHPFYHSYNGGLINFNMVKWVGWSEDLVTVLVASYSGVYVSIVSFFTVLFMFRYWTMMG
;
A
#
# COMPACT_ATOMS: atom_id res chain seq x y z
N MET A 1 -1.97 26.90 -15.98
CA MET A 1 -1.97 25.92 -17.08
C MET A 1 -0.92 24.82 -16.92
N SER A 2 0.27 25.07 -16.34
CA SER A 2 1.30 24.04 -16.11
C SER A 2 0.97 23.03 -15.00
N SER A 3 0.25 23.43 -13.94
CA SER A 3 -0.20 22.51 -12.88
C SER A 3 -1.23 21.49 -13.37
N LEU A 4 -1.91 21.80 -14.47
CA LEU A 4 -2.98 20.98 -15.04
C LEU A 4 -2.38 19.68 -15.66
N HIS A 5 -1.29 19.79 -16.41
CA HIS A 5 -0.64 18.61 -16.98
C HIS A 5 -0.03 17.66 -15.92
N ILE A 6 0.41 18.19 -14.78
CA ILE A 6 1.06 17.41 -13.73
C ILE A 6 0.05 16.56 -12.95
N TYR A 7 -1.18 17.06 -12.69
CA TYR A 7 -2.19 16.24 -12.01
C TYR A 7 -2.66 15.09 -12.89
N GLU A 8 -2.79 15.29 -14.21
CA GLU A 8 -3.22 14.23 -15.13
C GLU A 8 -2.21 13.09 -15.12
N MET A 9 -0.94 13.42 -15.27
CA MET A 9 0.16 12.46 -15.20
C MET A 9 0.18 11.71 -13.86
N ALA A 10 0.02 12.41 -12.74
CA ALA A 10 -0.02 11.80 -11.42
C ALA A 10 -1.22 10.84 -11.25
N THR A 11 -2.37 11.21 -11.81
CA THR A 11 -3.60 10.40 -11.74
C THR A 11 -3.47 9.12 -12.58
N TYR A 12 -2.93 9.22 -13.79
CA TYR A 12 -2.62 8.05 -14.61
C TYR A 12 -1.61 7.14 -13.93
N PHE A 13 -0.56 7.72 -13.34
CA PHE A 13 0.45 6.95 -12.61
C PHE A 13 -0.14 6.22 -11.41
N SER A 14 -0.90 6.91 -10.56
CA SER A 14 -1.58 6.33 -9.40
C SER A 14 -2.55 5.22 -9.80
N THR A 15 -3.33 5.42 -10.86
CA THR A 15 -4.29 4.42 -11.36
C THR A 15 -3.56 3.17 -11.87
N SER A 16 -2.47 3.35 -12.62
CA SER A 16 -1.67 2.23 -13.11
C SER A 16 -0.98 1.48 -11.97
N GLY A 17 -0.49 2.19 -10.95
CA GLY A 17 0.08 1.63 -9.73
C GLY A 17 -0.95 0.82 -8.94
N PHE A 18 -2.18 1.31 -8.82
CA PHE A 18 -3.28 0.57 -8.20
C PHE A 18 -3.57 -0.74 -8.95
N ILE A 19 -3.76 -0.68 -10.27
CA ILE A 19 -4.05 -1.87 -11.09
C ILE A 19 -2.93 -2.88 -10.97
N ALA A 20 -1.67 -2.44 -11.08
CA ALA A 20 -0.50 -3.30 -10.95
C ALA A 20 -0.46 -3.96 -9.56
N THR A 21 -0.71 -3.19 -8.50
CA THR A 21 -0.71 -3.70 -7.12
C THR A 21 -1.80 -4.75 -6.92
N VAL A 22 -3.01 -4.52 -7.42
CA VAL A 22 -4.11 -5.49 -7.33
C VAL A 22 -3.78 -6.77 -8.10
N VAL A 23 -3.30 -6.65 -9.35
CA VAL A 23 -2.98 -7.81 -10.19
C VAL A 23 -1.83 -8.63 -9.60
N LEU A 24 -0.72 -7.98 -9.26
CA LEU A 24 0.46 -8.66 -8.74
C LEU A 24 0.20 -9.32 -7.38
N ASN A 25 -0.47 -8.62 -6.45
CA ASN A 25 -0.79 -9.21 -5.15
C ASN A 25 -1.81 -10.35 -5.26
N SER A 26 -2.77 -10.26 -6.19
CA SER A 26 -3.71 -11.37 -6.46
C SER A 26 -2.99 -12.59 -7.03
N ILE A 27 -2.08 -12.39 -7.99
CA ILE A 27 -1.24 -13.46 -8.53
C ILE A 27 -0.37 -14.07 -7.42
N LEU A 28 0.20 -13.24 -6.55
CA LEU A 28 1.05 -13.67 -5.45
C LEU A 28 0.27 -14.52 -4.43
N ILE A 29 -0.96 -14.14 -4.08
CA ILE A 29 -1.85 -14.96 -3.25
C ILE A 29 -2.15 -16.30 -3.94
N PHE A 30 -2.54 -16.25 -5.22
CA PHE A 30 -2.83 -17.45 -6.00
C PHE A 30 -1.62 -18.41 -6.05
N LEU A 31 -0.44 -17.91 -6.38
CA LEU A 31 0.79 -18.71 -6.45
C LEU A 31 1.17 -19.28 -5.07
N THR A 32 0.99 -18.51 -4.00
CA THR A 32 1.30 -18.93 -2.63
C THR A 32 0.38 -20.05 -2.15
N VAL A 33 -0.91 -20.00 -2.49
CA VAL A 33 -1.88 -21.02 -2.10
C VAL A 33 -1.72 -22.30 -2.93
N PHE A 34 -1.60 -22.17 -4.25
CA PHE A 34 -1.64 -23.33 -5.16
C PHE A 34 -0.26 -23.93 -5.46
N HIS A 35 0.79 -23.13 -5.54
CA HIS A 35 2.08 -23.55 -6.10
C HIS A 35 3.16 -23.78 -5.04
N LEU A 36 3.15 -23.02 -3.93
CA LEU A 36 4.05 -23.26 -2.80
C LEU A 36 3.55 -24.47 -2.01
N ARG A 37 3.77 -25.70 -2.49
CA ARG A 37 3.36 -26.92 -1.77
C ARG A 37 4.38 -27.33 -0.70
N GLN A 38 5.67 -27.02 -0.90
CA GLN A 38 6.78 -27.52 -0.06
C GLN A 38 7.30 -26.59 1.05
N ILE A 39 6.80 -25.35 1.17
CA ILE A 39 7.29 -24.43 2.21
C ILE A 39 6.52 -24.63 3.53
N HIS A 40 7.18 -24.35 4.67
CA HIS A 40 6.57 -24.30 6.00
C HIS A 40 5.24 -23.54 5.98
N LYS A 41 4.19 -24.12 6.60
CA LYS A 41 2.84 -23.52 6.66
C LYS A 41 2.86 -22.06 7.15
N THR A 42 3.68 -21.75 8.15
CA THR A 42 3.84 -20.41 8.73
C THR A 42 4.32 -19.37 7.71
N TYR A 43 5.29 -19.70 6.88
CA TYR A 43 5.82 -18.77 5.87
C TYR A 43 4.77 -18.43 4.80
N LYS A 44 3.96 -19.42 4.40
CA LYS A 44 2.85 -19.18 3.47
C LYS A 44 1.85 -18.19 4.04
N THR A 45 1.49 -18.33 5.33
CA THR A 45 0.60 -17.39 6.01
C THR A 45 1.18 -15.98 6.01
N LEU A 46 2.48 -15.81 6.32
CA LEU A 46 3.12 -14.50 6.30
C LEU A 46 3.08 -13.83 4.92
N ILE A 47 3.35 -14.59 3.84
CA ILE A 47 3.28 -14.07 2.47
C ILE A 47 1.85 -13.65 2.11
N VAL A 48 0.84 -14.46 2.45
CA VAL A 48 -0.57 -14.11 2.20
C VAL A 48 -0.96 -12.87 2.99
N THR A 49 -0.58 -12.76 4.26
CA THR A 49 -0.85 -11.57 5.09
C THR A 49 -0.20 -10.33 4.48
N PHE A 50 1.06 -10.42 4.05
CA PHE A 50 1.74 -9.32 3.36
C PHE A 50 0.98 -8.87 2.10
N ALA A 51 0.55 -9.81 1.26
CA ALA A 51 -0.21 -9.51 0.06
C ALA A 51 -1.55 -8.82 0.36
N THR A 52 -2.25 -9.29 1.40
CA THR A 52 -3.51 -8.66 1.83
C THR A 52 -3.32 -7.25 2.37
N LEU A 53 -2.22 -6.99 3.08
CA LEU A 53 -1.89 -5.63 3.53
C LEU A 53 -1.60 -4.70 2.36
N CYS A 54 -0.87 -5.17 1.35
CA CYS A 54 -0.63 -4.40 0.13
C CYS A 54 -1.92 -4.08 -0.64
N LEU A 55 -2.89 -5.01 -0.68
CA LEU A 55 -4.21 -4.75 -1.27
C LEU A 55 -4.97 -3.67 -0.47
N ILE A 56 -5.04 -3.80 0.85
CA ILE A 56 -5.70 -2.81 1.73
C ILE A 56 -5.07 -1.44 1.54
N PHE A 57 -3.74 -1.36 1.50
CA PHE A 57 -3.01 -0.12 1.26
C PHE A 57 -3.37 0.51 -0.09
N SER A 58 -3.42 -0.29 -1.17
CA SER A 58 -3.81 0.17 -2.50
C SER A 58 -5.22 0.77 -2.53
N PHE A 59 -6.17 0.18 -1.79
CA PHE A 59 -7.53 0.74 -1.67
C PHE A 59 -7.54 2.07 -0.90
N ILE A 60 -6.80 2.15 0.21
CA ILE A 60 -6.69 3.40 0.99
C ILE A 60 -6.03 4.48 0.14
N GLU A 61 -4.96 4.16 -0.59
CA GLU A 61 -4.27 5.09 -1.48
C GLU A 61 -5.21 5.69 -2.53
N MET A 62 -6.04 4.85 -3.17
CA MET A 62 -7.00 5.33 -4.17
C MET A 62 -8.16 6.14 -3.57
N MET A 63 -8.59 5.83 -2.34
CA MET A 63 -9.63 6.60 -1.65
C MET A 63 -9.13 7.96 -1.17
N VAL A 64 -7.92 8.02 -0.62
CA VAL A 64 -7.34 9.26 -0.06
C VAL A 64 -6.85 10.17 -1.18
N HIS A 65 -6.39 9.60 -2.30
CA HIS A 65 -5.75 10.30 -3.41
C HIS A 65 -4.82 11.43 -2.90
N PRO A 66 -3.88 11.12 -1.99
CA PRO A 66 -3.29 12.12 -1.12
C PRO A 66 -2.40 13.10 -1.90
N PHE A 67 -2.75 14.38 -1.85
CA PHE A 67 -1.90 15.46 -2.34
C PHE A 67 -0.91 15.87 -1.24
N TYR A 68 0.18 15.11 -1.14
CA TYR A 68 1.32 15.50 -0.33
C TYR A 68 2.09 16.64 -1.02
N HIS A 69 2.13 17.80 -0.39
CA HIS A 69 3.01 18.88 -0.81
C HIS A 69 4.18 18.98 0.18
N SER A 70 5.40 18.80 -0.33
CA SER A 70 6.61 18.98 0.47
C SER A 70 6.82 20.48 0.71
N TYR A 71 6.66 20.92 1.95
CA TYR A 71 6.88 22.31 2.36
C TYR A 71 7.83 22.36 3.56
N ASN A 72 8.95 23.06 3.40
CA ASN A 72 9.96 23.27 4.45
C ASN A 72 10.48 22.00 5.15
N GLY A 73 10.71 20.92 4.39
CA GLY A 73 11.22 19.64 4.92
C GLY A 73 10.18 18.76 5.61
N GLY A 74 8.92 19.20 5.68
CA GLY A 74 7.76 18.42 6.14
C GLY A 74 6.80 18.11 4.99
N LEU A 75 6.07 16.99 5.10
CA LEU A 75 4.98 16.66 4.20
C LEU A 75 3.69 17.25 4.77
N ILE A 76 3.12 18.24 4.10
CA ILE A 76 1.81 18.81 4.45
C ILE A 76 0.79 18.19 3.50
N ASN A 77 -0.19 17.49 4.05
CA ASN A 77 -1.30 16.95 3.27
C ASN A 77 -2.33 18.06 3.03
N PHE A 78 -2.46 18.50 1.78
CA PHE A 78 -3.50 19.44 1.40
C PHE A 78 -4.73 18.65 0.95
N ASN A 79 -5.77 18.67 1.79
CA ASN A 79 -7.05 18.07 1.45
C ASN A 79 -7.80 19.03 0.49
N MET A 80 -7.40 19.05 -0.79
CA MET A 80 -7.99 19.94 -1.81
C MET A 80 -9.38 19.51 -2.28
N VAL A 81 -9.82 18.29 -1.93
CA VAL A 81 -11.18 17.82 -2.19
C VAL A 81 -12.02 18.13 -0.96
N LYS A 82 -12.91 19.12 -1.07
CA LYS A 82 -14.09 19.17 -0.19
C LYS A 82 -14.94 17.95 -0.53
N TRP A 83 -14.75 16.85 0.19
CA TRP A 83 -15.64 15.69 0.12
C TRP A 83 -17.00 16.13 0.66
N VAL A 84 -17.89 16.55 -0.23
CA VAL A 84 -19.25 16.95 0.11
C VAL A 84 -19.93 15.78 0.84
N GLY A 85 -20.08 15.89 2.16
CA GLY A 85 -20.74 14.90 3.01
C GLY A 85 -19.85 14.08 3.97
N TRP A 86 -18.53 14.27 3.99
CA TRP A 86 -17.62 13.55 4.90
C TRP A 86 -17.09 14.46 6.00
N SER A 87 -17.01 13.97 7.23
CA SER A 87 -16.47 14.73 8.37
C SER A 87 -14.94 14.82 8.31
N GLU A 88 -14.40 15.97 8.69
CA GLU A 88 -12.95 16.25 8.67
C GLU A 88 -12.13 15.25 9.50
N ASP A 89 -12.70 14.75 10.60
CA ASP A 89 -12.11 13.72 11.45
C ASP A 89 -11.88 12.40 10.69
N LEU A 90 -12.81 12.00 9.82
CA LEU A 90 -12.69 10.76 9.06
C LEU A 90 -11.54 10.83 8.05
N VAL A 91 -11.33 12.00 7.44
CA VAL A 91 -10.24 12.18 6.49
C VAL A 91 -8.88 12.18 7.20
N THR A 92 -8.81 12.81 8.38
CA THR A 92 -7.60 12.76 9.23
C THR A 92 -7.25 11.33 9.61
N VAL A 93 -8.26 10.53 10.01
CA VAL A 93 -8.07 9.11 10.34
C VAL A 93 -7.64 8.29 9.11
N LEU A 94 -8.19 8.56 7.92
CA LEU A 94 -7.79 7.88 6.68
C LEU A 94 -6.34 8.18 6.27
N VAL A 95 -5.90 9.42 6.45
CA VAL A 95 -4.52 9.82 6.21
C VAL A 95 -3.56 9.17 7.23
N ALA A 96 -3.95 9.15 8.51
CA ALA A 96 -3.17 8.49 9.55
C ALA A 96 -3.10 6.97 9.34
N SER A 97 -4.20 6.35 8.88
CA SER A 97 -4.21 4.92 8.58
C SER A 97 -3.35 4.59 7.36
N TYR A 98 -3.31 5.44 6.34
CA TYR A 98 -2.41 5.29 5.19
C TYR A 98 -0.94 5.16 5.61
N SER A 99 -0.44 6.06 6.46
CA SER A 99 0.96 6.01 6.93
C SER A 99 1.21 4.81 7.86
N GLY A 100 0.25 4.46 8.71
CA GLY A 100 0.33 3.28 9.59
C GLY A 100 0.40 1.97 8.81
N VAL A 101 -0.43 1.81 7.77
CA VAL A 101 -0.41 0.63 6.90
C VAL A 101 0.88 0.57 6.10
N TYR A 102 1.40 1.71 5.60
CA TYR A 102 2.69 1.76 4.92
C TYR A 102 3.83 1.24 5.79
N VAL A 103 3.96 1.73 7.03
CA VAL A 103 4.98 1.26 7.99
C VAL A 103 4.81 -0.23 8.30
N SER A 104 3.56 -0.70 8.39
CA SER A 104 3.27 -2.12 8.62
C SER A 104 3.76 -2.99 7.47
N ILE A 105 3.56 -2.57 6.21
CA ILE A 105 4.06 -3.28 5.02
C ILE A 105 5.59 -3.39 5.07
N VAL A 106 6.29 -2.29 5.34
CA VAL A 106 7.76 -2.27 5.43
C VAL A 106 8.25 -3.21 6.54
N SER A 107 7.58 -3.20 7.69
CA SER A 107 7.92 -4.08 8.83
C SER A 107 7.71 -5.56 8.48
N PHE A 108 6.57 -5.91 7.87
CA PHE A 108 6.28 -7.28 7.43
C PHE A 108 7.25 -7.76 6.36
N PHE A 109 7.64 -6.88 5.44
CA PHE A 109 8.66 -7.17 4.44
C PHE A 109 9.99 -7.59 5.11
N THR A 110 10.44 -6.86 6.14
CA THR A 110 11.64 -7.23 6.90
C THR A 110 11.49 -8.59 7.60
N VAL A 111 10.32 -8.88 8.20
CA VAL A 111 10.05 -10.17 8.84
C VAL A 111 10.14 -11.33 7.85
N LEU A 112 9.63 -11.16 6.62
CA LEU A 112 9.75 -12.18 5.57
C LEU A 112 11.21 -12.46 5.21
N PHE A 113 12.05 -11.43 5.12
CA PHE A 113 13.49 -11.59 4.89
C PHE A 113 14.19 -12.33 6.03
N MET A 114 13.90 -11.94 7.27
CA MET A 114 14.48 -12.58 8.45
C MET A 114 14.07 -14.06 8.54
N PHE A 115 12.79 -14.37 8.28
CA PHE A 115 12.30 -15.74 8.28
C PHE A 115 12.99 -16.58 7.19
N ARG A 116 13.14 -16.03 5.99
CA ARG A 116 13.85 -16.70 4.88
C ARG A 116 15.29 -17.01 5.25
N TYR A 117 15.99 -16.06 5.88
CA TYR A 117 17.36 -16.25 6.36
C TYR A 117 17.45 -17.38 7.37
N TRP A 118 16.54 -17.41 8.35
CA TRP A 118 16.50 -18.48 9.35
C TRP A 118 16.28 -19.86 8.72
N THR A 119 15.34 -19.98 7.78
CA THR A 119 15.08 -21.26 7.08
C THR A 119 16.20 -21.72 6.16
N MET A 120 17.14 -20.83 5.78
CA MET A 120 18.31 -21.22 4.99
C MET A 120 19.48 -21.66 5.86
N MET A 121 19.50 -21.26 7.13
CA MET A 121 20.58 -21.58 8.07
C MET A 121 20.29 -22.78 8.98
N GLY A 122 19.01 -23.05 9.25
CA GLY A 122 18.57 -24.25 9.98
C GLY A 122 18.33 -25.43 9.05
#